data_AF-A0A4Y2JI26-F1
#
_entry.id   AF-A0A4Y2JI26-F1
#
_cell.length_a   1.000
_cell.length_b   1.000
_cell.length_c   1.000
_cell.angle_alpha   90.00
_cell.angle_beta   90.00
_cell.angle_gamma   90.00
#
_symmetry.space_group_name_H-M   'P 1'
#
loop_
_entity.id
_entity.type
_entity.pdbx_description
1 polymer ?
#
loop_
_entity_poly.entity_id
_entity_poly.type
_entity_poly.pdbx_seq_one_letter_code
_entity_poly.pdbx_strand_id
1 'polypeptide(L)'
;MKALKFLNIKKFKLAVLQVNDRIEAELERRFQSIQKVNEIFGFLSPKQLTTLDNKTLREKATTLANLYREDLHKDELSLEIGNFKYSVIGSDNLAGNE
;
A
#
# COMPACT_ATOMS: atom_id res chain seq x y z
N MET A 1 36.02 6.13 -36.01
CA MET A 1 34.93 5.18 -35.70
C MET A 1 34.92 4.68 -34.24
N LYS A 2 36.07 4.33 -33.61
CA LYS A 2 36.13 3.84 -32.21
C LYS A 2 35.63 4.84 -31.15
N ALA A 3 35.97 6.12 -31.27
CA ALA A 3 35.57 7.16 -30.30
C ALA A 3 34.05 7.40 -30.25
N LEU A 4 33.36 7.33 -31.39
CA LEU A 4 31.91 7.47 -31.47
C LEU A 4 31.18 6.32 -30.75
N LYS A 5 31.66 5.08 -30.93
CA LYS A 5 31.14 3.91 -30.20
C LYS A 5 31.32 4.06 -28.68
N PHE A 6 32.48 4.53 -28.24
CA PHE A 6 32.77 4.79 -26.82
C PHE A 6 31.85 5.85 -26.21
N LEU A 7 31.61 6.96 -26.95
CA LEU A 7 30.69 8.01 -26.51
C LEU A 7 29.25 7.48 -26.38
N ASN A 8 28.78 6.66 -27.32
CA ASN A 8 27.45 6.06 -27.27
C ASN A 8 27.28 5.11 -26.08
N ILE A 9 28.30 4.29 -25.78
CA ILE A 9 28.28 3.40 -24.61
C ILE A 9 28.21 4.22 -23.30
N LYS A 10 28.97 5.32 -23.19
CA LYS A 10 28.90 6.20 -22.01
C LYS A 10 27.52 6.82 -21.83
N LYS A 11 26.92 7.33 -22.91
CA LYS A 11 25.56 7.89 -22.89
C LYS A 11 24.52 6.85 -22.47
N PHE A 12 24.63 5.62 -23.00
CA PHE A 12 23.74 4.53 -22.63
C PHE A 12 23.87 4.16 -21.15
N LYS A 13 25.11 4.01 -20.64
CA LYS A 13 25.35 3.74 -19.21
C LYS A 13 24.76 4.81 -18.30
N LEU A 14 24.89 6.08 -18.68
CA LEU A 14 24.31 7.18 -17.92
C LEU A 14 22.78 7.12 -17.90
N ALA A 15 22.15 6.83 -19.04
CA ALA A 15 20.70 6.67 -19.11
C ALA A 15 20.21 5.49 -18.24
N VAL A 16 20.94 4.36 -18.24
CA VAL A 16 20.62 3.22 -17.37
C VAL A 16 20.70 3.61 -15.89
N LEU A 17 21.74 4.33 -15.48
CA LEU A 17 21.87 4.80 -14.11
C LEU A 17 20.67 5.68 -13.69
N GLN A 18 20.29 6.65 -14.54
CA GLN A 18 19.15 7.52 -14.28
C GLN A 18 17.82 6.75 -14.17
N VAL A 19 17.64 5.70 -14.96
CA VAL A 19 16.45 4.84 -14.86
C VAL A 19 16.47 4.06 -13.55
N ASN A 20 17.63 3.51 -13.16
CA ASN A 20 17.78 2.79 -11.89
C ASN A 20 17.48 3.70 -10.69
N ASP A 21 18.03 4.90 -10.66
CA ASP A 21 17.79 5.87 -9.58
C ASP A 21 16.29 6.21 -9.45
N ARG A 22 15.59 6.34 -10.60
CA ARG A 22 14.14 6.59 -10.62
C ARG A 22 13.33 5.39 -10.11
N ILE A 23 13.75 4.17 -10.46
CA ILE A 23 13.12 2.93 -9.99
C ILE A 23 13.30 2.81 -8.48
N GLU A 24 14.52 3.01 -7.98
CA GLU A 24 14.83 2.94 -6.55
C GLU A 24 14.02 3.95 -5.74
N ALA A 25 13.97 5.22 -6.19
CA ALA A 25 13.18 6.25 -5.54
C ALA A 25 11.67 5.94 -5.51
N GLU A 26 11.14 5.31 -6.56
CA GLU A 26 9.73 4.88 -6.60
C GLU A 26 9.46 3.70 -5.69
N LEU A 27 10.35 2.69 -5.66
CA LEU A 27 10.23 1.54 -4.76
C LEU A 27 10.26 1.98 -3.29
N GLU A 28 11.15 2.90 -2.95
CA GLU A 28 11.22 3.46 -1.59
C GLU A 28 9.93 4.19 -1.21
N ARG A 29 9.39 5.05 -2.08
CA ARG A 29 8.10 5.73 -1.84
C ARG A 29 6.95 4.74 -1.61
N ARG A 30 6.90 3.66 -2.39
CA ARG A 30 5.87 2.61 -2.24
C ARG A 30 6.05 1.86 -0.94
N PHE A 31 7.28 1.51 -0.59
CA PHE A 31 7.60 0.84 0.67
C PHE A 31 7.16 1.69 1.87
N GLN A 32 7.53 2.97 1.89
CA GLN A 32 7.09 3.92 2.93
C GLN A 32 5.56 4.03 3.01
N SER A 33 4.87 4.02 1.86
CA SER A 33 3.41 4.07 1.83
C SER A 33 2.77 2.81 2.43
N ILE A 34 3.32 1.63 2.14
CA ILE A 34 2.89 0.36 2.76
C ILE A 34 3.14 0.39 4.27
N GLN A 35 4.29 0.89 4.71
CA GLN A 35 4.57 1.05 6.14
C GLN A 35 3.53 1.96 6.81
N LYS A 36 3.10 3.04 6.14
CA LYS A 36 2.08 3.93 6.67
C LYS A 36 0.71 3.29 6.79
N VAL A 37 0.30 2.47 5.82
CA VAL A 37 -0.92 1.66 5.92
C VAL A 37 -0.84 0.74 7.15
N ASN A 38 0.30 0.09 7.35
CA ASN A 38 0.52 -0.78 8.51
C ASN A 38 0.53 -0.01 9.84
N GLU A 39 1.04 1.23 9.89
CA GLU A 39 0.95 2.07 11.08
C GLU A 39 -0.50 2.46 11.41
N ILE A 40 -1.31 2.78 10.39
CA ILE A 40 -2.70 3.22 10.56
C ILE A 40 -3.59 2.06 10.99
N PHE A 41 -3.52 0.92 10.29
CA PHE A 41 -4.40 -0.21 10.57
C PHE A 41 -3.83 -1.16 11.62
N GLY A 42 -2.50 -1.24 11.75
CA GLY A 42 -1.83 -2.29 12.51
C GLY A 42 -1.95 -3.65 11.79
N PHE A 43 -1.10 -4.60 12.18
CA PHE A 43 -1.37 -6.01 11.88
C PHE A 43 -2.56 -6.47 12.73
N LEU A 44 -3.77 -6.27 12.21
CA LEU A 44 -4.97 -6.83 12.84
C LEU A 44 -5.05 -8.30 12.46
N SER A 45 -4.79 -9.18 13.42
CA SER A 45 -5.27 -10.56 13.31
C SER A 45 -6.80 -10.55 13.11
N PRO A 46 -7.38 -11.60 12.51
CA PRO A 46 -8.84 -11.73 12.39
C PRO A 46 -9.56 -11.43 13.71
N LYS A 47 -9.05 -11.98 14.83
CA LYS A 47 -9.55 -11.71 16.19
C LYS A 47 -9.50 -10.23 16.59
N GLN A 48 -8.44 -9.50 16.26
CA GLN A 48 -8.38 -8.07 16.55
C GLN A 48 -9.35 -7.28 15.67
N LEU A 49 -9.47 -7.65 14.40
CA LEU A 49 -10.39 -7.02 13.46
C LEU A 49 -11.86 -7.22 13.87
N THR A 50 -12.23 -8.40 14.35
CA THR A 50 -13.60 -8.68 14.84
C THR A 50 -13.93 -7.88 16.10
N THR A 51 -12.95 -7.62 16.97
CA THR A 51 -13.13 -6.79 18.19
C THR A 51 -13.08 -5.28 17.97
N LEU A 52 -12.50 -4.80 16.86
CA LEU A 52 -12.36 -3.38 16.58
C LEU A 52 -13.72 -2.79 16.19
N ASP A 53 -14.16 -1.69 16.80
CA ASP A 53 -15.45 -1.11 16.45
C ASP A 53 -15.44 -0.46 15.05
N ASN A 54 -16.60 -0.44 14.39
CA ASN A 54 -16.73 0.07 13.02
C ASN A 54 -16.42 1.58 12.92
N LYS A 55 -16.61 2.33 14.00
CA LYS A 55 -16.32 3.77 14.01
C LYS A 55 -14.82 4.00 13.97
N THR A 56 -14.05 3.32 14.83
CA THR A 56 -12.57 3.37 14.82
C THR A 56 -12.01 2.93 13.47
N LEU A 57 -12.57 1.87 12.88
CA LEU A 57 -12.13 1.38 11.59
C LEU A 57 -12.39 2.41 10.46
N ARG A 58 -13.54 3.10 10.49
CA ARG A 58 -13.86 4.19 9.56
C ARG A 58 -12.98 5.44 9.77
N GLU A 59 -12.61 5.75 11.01
CA GLU A 59 -11.68 6.84 11.32
C GLU A 59 -10.27 6.55 10.77
N LYS A 60 -9.80 5.30 10.89
CA LYS A 60 -8.55 4.84 10.26
C LYS A 60 -8.61 4.94 8.73
N ALA A 61 -9.71 4.48 8.11
CA ALA A 61 -9.93 4.61 6.67
C ALA A 61 -9.95 6.09 6.22
N THR A 62 -10.62 6.95 6.97
CA THR A 62 -10.63 8.40 6.72
C THR A 62 -9.23 8.99 6.79
N THR A 63 -8.44 8.58 7.79
CA THR A 63 -7.06 9.05 7.94
C THR A 63 -6.20 8.65 6.75
N LEU A 64 -6.32 7.40 6.27
CA LEU A 64 -5.60 6.92 5.10
C LEU A 64 -6.05 7.64 3.82
N ALA A 65 -7.37 7.79 3.60
CA ALA A 65 -7.90 8.49 2.44
C ALA A 65 -7.49 9.97 2.41
N ASN A 66 -7.40 10.65 3.55
CA ASN A 66 -6.91 12.02 3.59
C ASN A 66 -5.43 12.13 3.23
N LEU A 67 -4.62 11.13 3.61
CA LEU A 67 -3.19 11.11 3.32
C LEU A 67 -2.92 10.89 1.81
N TYR A 68 -3.71 10.04 1.18
CA TYR A 68 -3.62 9.71 -0.24
C TYR A 68 -4.87 10.17 -1.01
N ARG A 69 -5.31 11.40 -0.76
CA ARG A 69 -6.59 11.93 -1.26
C ARG A 69 -6.71 11.99 -2.79
N GLU A 70 -5.58 12.04 -3.47
CA GLU A 70 -5.54 12.05 -4.94
C GLU A 70 -5.74 10.63 -5.51
N ASP A 71 -5.49 9.59 -4.69
CA ASP A 71 -5.54 8.18 -5.09
C ASP A 71 -6.71 7.42 -4.48
N LEU A 72 -7.22 7.86 -3.32
CA LEU A 72 -8.21 7.13 -2.52
C LEU A 72 -9.49 7.95 -2.31
N HIS A 73 -10.62 7.38 -2.74
CA HIS A 73 -11.92 7.94 -2.42
C HIS A 73 -12.37 7.56 -1.00
N LYS A 74 -12.57 8.56 -0.14
CA LYS A 74 -12.84 8.37 1.29
C LYS A 74 -14.05 7.47 1.58
N ASP A 75 -15.16 7.70 0.90
CA ASP A 75 -16.40 6.97 1.19
C ASP A 75 -16.35 5.53 0.66
N GLU A 76 -15.63 5.32 -0.45
CA GLU A 76 -15.44 4.00 -1.05
C GLU A 76 -14.55 3.14 -0.15
N LEU A 77 -13.40 3.70 0.26
CA LEU A 77 -12.49 3.02 1.18
C LEU A 77 -13.16 2.69 2.52
N SER A 78 -13.97 3.61 3.05
CA SER A 78 -14.73 3.38 4.28
C SER A 78 -15.75 2.25 4.14
N LEU A 79 -16.39 2.12 2.98
CA LEU A 79 -17.33 1.05 2.68
C LEU A 79 -16.61 -0.30 2.51
N GLU A 80 -15.53 -0.33 1.73
CA GLU A 80 -14.76 -1.52 1.44
C GLU A 80 -14.17 -2.14 2.72
N ILE A 81 -13.55 -1.31 3.56
CA ILE A 81 -12.98 -1.75 4.84
C ILE A 81 -14.07 -2.28 5.79
N GLY A 82 -15.26 -1.67 5.79
CA GLY A 82 -16.41 -2.17 6.54
C GLY A 82 -16.84 -3.57 6.06
N ASN A 83 -16.99 -3.74 4.75
CA ASN A 83 -17.36 -5.01 4.12
C ASN A 83 -16.31 -6.09 4.39
N PHE A 84 -15.02 -5.75 4.32
CA PHE A 84 -13.92 -6.65 4.63
C PHE A 84 -14.04 -7.22 6.04
N LYS A 85 -14.30 -6.38 7.05
CA LYS A 85 -14.50 -6.85 8.43
C LYS A 85 -15.64 -7.86 8.53
N TYR A 86 -16.79 -7.59 7.90
CA TYR A 86 -17.92 -8.53 7.91
C TYR A 86 -17.59 -9.85 7.21
N SER A 87 -16.83 -9.80 6.10
CA SER A 87 -16.34 -10.99 5.43
C SER A 87 -15.44 -11.84 6.34
N VAL A 88 -14.54 -11.21 7.09
CA VAL A 88 -13.63 -11.91 8.03
C VAL A 88 -14.40 -12.55 9.20
N ILE A 89 -15.40 -11.84 9.75
CA ILE A 89 -16.29 -12.41 10.78
C ILE A 89 -17.04 -13.63 10.24
N GLY A 90 -17.54 -13.53 8.99
CA GLY A 90 -18.22 -14.64 8.32
C GLY A 90 -17.34 -15.87 8.15
N SER A 91 -16.04 -15.69 7.85
CA SER A 91 -15.09 -16.80 7.71
C SER A 91 -14.61 -17.38 9.05
N ASP A 92 -14.37 -16.56 10.08
CA ASP A 92 -13.93 -17.03 11.41
C ASP A 92 -14.99 -17.92 12.07
N ASN A 93 -16.27 -17.59 11.87
CA ASN A 93 -17.39 -18.40 12.37
C ASN A 93 -17.52 -19.77 11.68
N LEU A 94 -16.88 -19.98 10.52
CA LEU A 94 -16.86 -21.27 9.81
C LEU A 94 -15.67 -22.15 10.23
N ALA A 95 -14.60 -21.56 10.79
CA ALA A 95 -13.41 -22.27 11.23
C ALA A 95 -13.52 -22.88 12.65
N GLY A 96 -14.65 -22.69 13.34
CA GLY A 96 -14.90 -23.18 14.70
C GLY A 96 -15.60 -24.54 14.81
N ASN A 97 -15.78 -25.26 13.69
CA ASN A 97 -16.48 -26.55 13.63
C ASN A 97 -15.58 -27.68 13.04
N GLU A 98 -14.28 -27.69 13.35
CA GLU A 98 -13.39 -28.83 13.10
C GLU A 98 -12.77 -29.34 14.40
#